data_AF-A0A7J5B7C4-F1
#
_entry.id   AF-A0A7J5B7C4-F1
#
_cell.length_a   1.000
_cell.length_b   1.000
_cell.length_c   1.000
_cell.angle_alpha   90.00
_cell.angle_beta   90.00
_cell.angle_gamma   90.00
#
_symmetry.space_group_name_H-M   'P 1'
#
loop_
_entity.id
_entity.type
_entity.pdbx_description
1 polymer ?
#
loop_
_entity_poly.entity_id
_entity_poly.type
_entity_poly.pdbx_seq_one_letter_code
_entity_poly.pdbx_strand_id
1 'polypeptide(L)'
;MRQLVVGVALALSLVSVLGTSGCASAEPRTEAQVDEFANYVGKLQNLTGVAAVDLNTNEQTLAASLTVAVDPDVAAESLTEIGAAVADFSGKAQERGFVPYEPVIQSGASSYSYFDELPDETIAEQLNYWLELQQASVVAVQLRTFTSTMNVPALGGPDGAADLGAEEAEQPPRYVLIDLPTDIPEADLRILIETLAAVPDPGATEGQWDFLNLAPRTKGEYAGPNFPSIADLSYAVTAGSHFAEVDGLANVEVLRDSGHDTPLRIRIAVFDDVMDGVGNDDAEATFEQTEAWTHLLDLVSLLEGAGALDYGVQVLANPLNDGGNFQLKFSVHGCELEADSRWPVLSNHLTAVWEKNASAERFEADPSCVNPNGGDHSHDEDSAGSDAD
;
A
#
# COMPACT_ATOMS: atom_id res chain seq x y z
N MET A 1 -31.72 -42.88 -9.94
CA MET A 1 -31.15 -44.09 -10.60
C MET A 1 -29.96 -43.61 -11.41
N ARG A 2 -28.69 -43.94 -11.20
CA ARG A 2 -27.88 -44.84 -10.36
C ARG A 2 -26.53 -44.08 -10.23
N GLN A 3 -26.07 -43.70 -9.05
CA GLN A 3 -25.03 -44.39 -8.26
C GLN A 3 -23.88 -45.07 -9.03
N LEU A 4 -22.67 -44.55 -8.80
CA LEU A 4 -21.33 -45.17 -8.78
C LEU A 4 -20.41 -44.00 -8.35
N VAL A 5 -19.83 -43.84 -7.15
CA VAL A 5 -19.21 -44.72 -6.14
C VAL A 5 -18.23 -45.72 -6.72
N VAL A 6 -16.97 -45.28 -6.83
CA VAL A 6 -15.78 -46.12 -6.66
C VAL A 6 -14.77 -45.30 -5.87
N GLY A 7 -14.35 -45.83 -4.73
CA GLY A 7 -13.29 -45.28 -3.90
C GLY A 7 -12.01 -46.12 -3.95
N VAL A 8 -11.00 -45.54 -3.29
CA VAL A 8 -9.83 -46.16 -2.63
C VAL A 8 -8.70 -46.69 -3.53
N ALA A 9 -7.54 -46.02 -3.44
CA ALA A 9 -6.27 -46.68 -3.12
C ALA A 9 -5.26 -45.67 -2.54
N LEU A 10 -4.98 -45.82 -1.24
CA LEU A 10 -3.77 -45.29 -0.59
C LEU A 10 -2.52 -45.86 -1.27
N ALA A 11 -1.55 -45.01 -1.58
CA ALA A 11 -0.18 -45.43 -1.87
C ALA A 11 0.77 -44.72 -0.89
N LEU A 12 1.06 -45.42 0.22
CA LEU A 12 2.22 -45.17 1.06
C LEU A 12 3.48 -45.25 0.19
N SER A 13 4.26 -44.17 0.16
CA SER A 13 5.62 -44.19 -0.37
C SER A 13 6.58 -43.80 0.75
N LEU A 14 7.09 -44.81 1.45
CA LEU A 14 8.32 -44.71 2.24
C LEU A 14 9.47 -44.35 1.27
N VAL A 15 10.13 -43.23 1.51
CA VAL A 15 11.52 -43.04 1.06
C VAL A 15 12.35 -42.72 2.30
N SER A 16 13.00 -43.76 2.80
CA SER A 16 14.06 -43.65 3.80
C SER A 16 15.37 -43.38 3.06
N VAL A 17 15.94 -42.18 3.21
CA VAL A 17 17.36 -41.95 2.91
C VAL A 17 18.03 -41.39 4.15
N LEU A 18 18.87 -42.25 4.71
CA LEU A 18 19.83 -41.99 5.76
C LEU A 18 20.90 -41.02 5.24
N GLY A 19 21.04 -39.87 5.90
CA GLY A 19 22.16 -38.95 5.76
C GLY A 19 22.64 -38.57 7.15
N THR A 20 23.49 -39.40 7.74
CA THR A 20 24.17 -39.16 9.01
C THR A 20 25.29 -38.14 8.82
N SER A 21 25.23 -37.00 9.52
CA SER A 21 26.31 -36.46 10.38
C SER A 21 26.12 -34.97 10.65
N GLY A 22 25.87 -34.63 11.91
CA GLY A 22 25.80 -33.24 12.39
C GLY A 22 24.81 -33.04 13.54
N CYS A 23 24.74 -33.97 14.50
CA CYS A 23 23.88 -33.84 15.67
C CYS A 23 24.35 -32.69 16.56
N ALA A 24 23.73 -31.52 16.44
CA ALA A 24 23.36 -30.78 17.63
C ALA A 24 22.09 -31.44 18.14
N SER A 25 22.23 -32.29 19.16
CA SER A 25 21.07 -32.85 19.85
C SER A 25 20.28 -31.70 20.46
N ALA A 26 19.13 -31.36 19.87
CA ALA A 26 18.09 -30.68 20.62
C ALA A 26 17.77 -31.59 21.81
N GLU A 27 18.00 -31.11 23.02
CA GLU A 27 17.66 -31.86 24.23
C GLU A 27 16.15 -32.17 24.20
N PRO A 28 15.74 -33.39 24.57
CA PRO A 28 14.32 -33.73 24.65
C PRO A 28 13.69 -32.81 25.70
N ARG A 29 12.78 -31.96 25.23
CA ARG A 29 12.01 -31.04 26.08
C ARG A 29 11.15 -31.84 27.06
N THR A 30 11.12 -31.38 28.30
CA THR A 30 10.35 -32.02 29.39
C THR A 30 8.86 -31.73 29.24
N GLU A 31 7.98 -32.64 29.70
CA GLU A 31 6.50 -32.45 29.76
C GLU A 31 6.11 -31.06 30.32
N ALA A 32 6.92 -30.52 31.22
CA ALA A 32 6.77 -29.19 31.81
C ALA A 32 6.72 -28.01 30.80
N GLN A 33 7.34 -28.14 29.62
CA GLN A 33 7.30 -27.08 28.61
C GLN A 33 6.02 -27.07 27.78
N VAL A 34 5.36 -28.22 27.61
CA VAL A 34 4.05 -28.34 26.94
C VAL A 34 2.93 -27.82 27.85
N ASP A 35 3.00 -28.12 29.15
CA ASP A 35 2.02 -27.65 30.14
C ASP A 35 1.97 -26.12 30.26
N GLU A 36 3.08 -25.42 30.03
CA GLU A 36 3.14 -23.98 30.24
C GLU A 36 2.58 -23.15 29.09
N PHE A 37 2.79 -23.55 27.84
CA PHE A 37 2.07 -22.95 26.72
C PHE A 37 0.57 -23.24 26.79
N ALA A 38 0.19 -24.45 27.22
CA ALA A 38 -1.21 -24.78 27.47
C ALA A 38 -1.82 -23.89 28.58
N ASN A 39 -1.08 -23.64 29.67
CA ASN A 39 -1.50 -22.71 30.72
C ASN A 39 -1.60 -21.26 30.23
N TYR A 40 -0.67 -20.83 29.38
CA TYR A 40 -0.67 -19.48 28.80
C TYR A 40 -1.86 -19.27 27.86
N VAL A 41 -2.12 -20.23 26.96
CA VAL A 41 -3.32 -20.25 26.11
C VAL A 41 -4.58 -20.26 26.98
N GLY A 42 -4.62 -21.09 28.03
CA GLY A 42 -5.74 -21.13 28.98
C GLY A 42 -5.95 -19.80 29.71
N LYS A 43 -4.89 -19.05 30.02
CA LYS A 43 -5.01 -17.70 30.61
C LYS A 43 -5.65 -16.74 29.60
N LEU A 44 -5.16 -16.69 28.36
CA LEU A 44 -5.69 -15.83 27.30
C LEU A 44 -7.17 -16.14 27.00
N GLN A 45 -7.53 -17.42 26.91
CA GLN A 45 -8.92 -17.87 26.66
C GLN A 45 -9.90 -17.46 27.76
N ASN A 46 -9.42 -17.18 28.98
CA ASN A 46 -10.26 -16.76 30.10
C ASN A 46 -10.39 -15.23 30.20
N LEU A 47 -9.70 -14.46 29.35
CA LEU A 47 -9.85 -13.01 29.31
C LEU A 47 -11.20 -12.65 28.69
N THR A 48 -11.81 -11.58 29.21
CA THR A 48 -13.10 -11.09 28.71
C THR A 48 -12.95 -10.59 27.28
N GLY A 49 -13.82 -11.01 26.37
CA GLY A 49 -13.80 -10.58 24.96
C GLY A 49 -12.89 -11.42 24.05
N VAL A 50 -12.22 -12.45 24.57
CA VAL A 50 -11.48 -13.42 23.74
C VAL A 50 -12.44 -14.51 23.26
N ALA A 51 -12.55 -14.65 21.93
CA ALA A 51 -13.37 -15.67 21.29
C ALA A 51 -12.60 -16.97 21.04
N ALA A 52 -11.32 -16.86 20.63
CA ALA A 52 -10.46 -18.01 20.40
C ALA A 52 -8.98 -17.63 20.54
N VAL A 53 -8.15 -18.64 20.84
CA VAL A 53 -6.69 -18.52 20.88
C VAL A 53 -6.12 -19.70 20.11
N ASP A 54 -5.32 -19.40 19.09
CA ASP A 54 -4.57 -20.39 18.32
C ASP A 54 -3.07 -20.18 18.55
N LEU A 55 -2.40 -21.26 18.94
CA LEU A 55 -0.96 -21.30 19.16
C LEU A 55 -0.39 -22.40 18.27
N ASN A 56 0.44 -22.01 17.32
CA ASN A 56 1.12 -22.95 16.44
C ASN A 56 2.61 -22.95 16.75
N THR A 57 3.15 -24.13 17.09
CA THR A 57 4.58 -24.33 17.31
C THR A 57 5.13 -25.28 16.26
N ASN A 58 6.21 -24.86 15.60
CA ASN A 58 6.96 -25.70 14.67
C ASN A 58 8.30 -26.08 15.31
N GLU A 59 8.38 -27.34 15.76
CA GLU A 59 9.57 -27.86 16.43
C GLU A 59 10.79 -28.00 15.51
N GLN A 60 10.60 -28.10 14.19
CA GLN A 60 11.71 -28.22 13.24
C GLN A 60 12.41 -26.89 13.01
N THR A 61 11.63 -25.82 12.92
CA THR A 61 12.15 -24.45 12.73
C THR A 61 12.32 -23.71 14.05
N LEU A 62 11.93 -24.32 15.17
CA LEU A 62 11.80 -23.67 16.48
C LEU A 62 11.00 -22.37 16.38
N ALA A 63 9.94 -22.35 15.57
CA ALA A 63 9.06 -21.20 15.42
C ALA A 63 7.82 -21.33 16.31
N ALA A 64 7.30 -20.22 16.85
CA ALA A 64 6.02 -20.20 17.53
C ALA A 64 5.21 -18.97 17.11
N SER A 65 3.95 -19.14 16.73
CA SER A 65 3.04 -18.04 16.37
C SER A 65 1.78 -18.09 17.22
N LEU A 66 1.29 -16.92 17.62
CA LEU A 66 0.08 -16.76 18.42
C LEU A 66 -0.94 -15.90 17.67
N THR A 67 -2.17 -16.36 17.62
CA THR A 67 -3.31 -15.59 17.11
C THR A 67 -4.43 -15.60 18.15
N VAL A 68 -4.88 -14.42 18.56
CA VAL A 68 -6.00 -14.23 19.50
C VAL A 68 -7.15 -13.58 18.76
N ALA A 69 -8.22 -14.34 18.54
CA ALA A 69 -9.46 -13.81 18.01
C ALA A 69 -10.28 -13.19 19.15
N VAL A 70 -10.71 -11.95 18.97
CA VAL A 70 -11.55 -11.20 19.91
C VAL A 70 -12.95 -11.01 19.37
N ASP A 71 -13.90 -10.79 20.28
CA ASP A 71 -15.26 -10.42 19.92
C ASP A 71 -15.29 -9.07 19.18
N PRO A 72 -16.16 -8.88 18.17
CA PRO A 72 -16.24 -7.62 17.42
C PRO A 72 -16.68 -6.42 18.29
N ASP A 73 -17.40 -6.69 19.38
CA ASP A 73 -17.87 -5.69 20.34
C ASP A 73 -17.02 -5.66 21.62
N VAL A 74 -15.77 -6.12 21.55
CA VAL A 74 -14.84 -6.12 22.70
C VAL A 74 -14.68 -4.70 23.26
N ALA A 75 -14.79 -4.55 24.57
CA ALA A 75 -14.61 -3.26 25.24
C ALA A 75 -13.13 -2.86 25.23
N ALA A 76 -12.84 -1.57 25.07
CA ALA A 76 -11.49 -1.01 25.05
C ALA A 76 -10.63 -1.46 26.24
N GLU A 77 -11.17 -1.43 27.47
CA GLU A 77 -10.45 -1.88 28.67
C GLU A 77 -10.05 -3.36 28.60
N SER A 78 -10.93 -4.21 28.08
CA SER A 78 -10.64 -5.63 27.88
C SER A 78 -9.63 -5.84 26.75
N LEU A 79 -9.71 -5.05 25.68
CA LEU A 79 -8.76 -5.11 24.58
C LEU A 79 -7.33 -4.72 25.04
N THR A 80 -7.20 -3.74 25.92
CA THR A 80 -5.91 -3.39 26.55
C THR A 80 -5.34 -4.55 27.36
N GLU A 81 -6.16 -5.22 28.18
CA GLU A 81 -5.71 -6.39 28.96
C GLU A 81 -5.28 -7.55 28.05
N ILE A 82 -6.02 -7.80 26.97
CA ILE A 82 -5.67 -8.79 25.95
C ILE A 82 -4.36 -8.40 25.27
N GLY A 83 -4.22 -7.14 24.85
CA GLY A 83 -3.02 -6.58 24.24
C GLY A 83 -1.77 -6.84 25.06
N ALA A 84 -1.77 -6.42 26.32
CA ALA A 84 -0.65 -6.63 27.24
C ALA A 84 -0.36 -8.13 27.45
N ALA A 85 -1.40 -8.97 27.56
CA ALA A 85 -1.22 -10.40 27.72
C ALA A 85 -0.60 -11.06 26.48
N VAL A 86 -1.01 -10.65 25.27
CA VAL A 86 -0.45 -11.11 23.99
C VAL A 86 0.99 -10.61 23.83
N ALA A 87 1.36 -9.46 24.40
CA ALA A 87 2.68 -8.87 24.16
C ALA A 87 3.79 -9.60 24.89
N ASP A 88 3.43 -10.17 26.04
CA ASP A 88 4.25 -11.08 26.82
C ASP A 88 4.57 -12.39 26.07
N PHE A 89 3.88 -12.71 24.95
CA PHE A 89 4.10 -13.94 24.19
C PHE A 89 5.54 -14.05 23.67
N SER A 90 6.07 -12.98 23.09
CA SER A 90 7.40 -13.01 22.46
C SER A 90 8.48 -13.35 23.48
N GLY A 91 8.45 -12.72 24.65
CA GLY A 91 9.35 -13.04 25.76
C GLY A 91 9.23 -14.50 26.20
N LYS A 92 7.99 -15.00 26.37
CA LYS A 92 7.74 -16.40 26.72
C LYS A 92 8.24 -17.39 25.67
N ALA A 93 8.06 -17.09 24.39
CA ALA A 93 8.53 -17.92 23.29
C ALA A 93 10.07 -17.99 23.29
N GLN A 94 10.74 -16.85 23.45
CA GLN A 94 12.21 -16.77 23.50
C GLN A 94 12.80 -17.49 24.72
N GLU A 95 12.21 -17.34 25.91
CA GLU A 95 12.61 -18.08 27.12
C GLU A 95 12.54 -19.60 26.93
N ARG A 96 11.69 -20.06 26.00
CA ARG A 96 11.52 -21.47 25.63
C ARG A 96 12.39 -21.90 24.47
N GLY A 97 13.23 -21.03 23.94
CA GLY A 97 14.07 -21.29 22.78
C GLY A 97 13.25 -21.45 21.48
N PHE A 98 12.09 -20.79 21.39
CA PHE A 98 11.39 -20.56 20.12
C PHE A 98 11.69 -19.16 19.61
N VAL A 99 11.70 -19.01 18.29
CA VAL A 99 11.62 -17.73 17.58
C VAL A 99 10.15 -17.36 17.48
N PRO A 100 9.70 -16.28 18.15
CA PRO A 100 8.34 -15.80 18.01
C PRO A 100 8.12 -15.29 16.58
N TYR A 101 7.01 -15.70 15.99
CA TYR A 101 6.45 -15.10 14.79
C TYR A 101 5.27 -14.24 15.22
N GLU A 102 5.41 -12.94 14.93
CA GLU A 102 4.43 -11.85 15.03
C GLU A 102 3.10 -12.26 15.69
N PRO A 103 2.91 -11.97 16.99
CA PRO A 103 1.63 -12.20 17.63
C PRO A 103 0.55 -11.30 17.00
N VAL A 104 -0.64 -11.87 16.79
CA VAL A 104 -1.75 -11.18 16.11
C VAL A 104 -3.00 -11.20 16.95
N ILE A 105 -3.66 -10.05 17.08
CA ILE A 105 -5.03 -9.92 17.56
C ILE A 105 -5.95 -9.76 16.35
N GLN A 106 -7.04 -10.52 16.27
CA GLN A 106 -7.96 -10.51 15.14
C GLN A 106 -9.39 -10.22 15.57
N SER A 107 -10.08 -9.38 14.79
CA SER A 107 -11.51 -9.11 14.94
C SER A 107 -12.18 -9.17 13.57
N GLY A 108 -12.84 -10.29 13.28
CA GLY A 108 -13.36 -10.56 11.93
C GLY A 108 -12.24 -10.63 10.89
N ALA A 109 -12.28 -9.75 9.88
CA ALA A 109 -11.25 -9.63 8.85
C ALA A 109 -10.12 -8.66 9.23
N SER A 110 -10.30 -7.88 10.31
CA SER A 110 -9.30 -6.94 10.80
C SER A 110 -8.25 -7.63 11.66
N SER A 111 -7.02 -7.13 11.63
CA SER A 111 -5.93 -7.65 12.43
C SER A 111 -5.05 -6.52 12.98
N TYR A 112 -4.64 -6.66 14.23
CA TYR A 112 -3.58 -5.88 14.82
C TYR A 112 -2.39 -6.80 15.09
N SER A 113 -1.21 -6.40 14.66
CA SER A 113 0.03 -7.09 14.95
C SER A 113 1.11 -6.10 15.36
N TYR A 114 2.10 -6.59 16.09
CA TYR A 114 3.18 -5.75 16.59
C TYR A 114 4.46 -6.55 16.73
N PHE A 115 5.57 -5.86 16.51
CA PHE A 115 6.90 -6.40 16.77
C PHE A 115 7.35 -6.07 18.22
N ASP A 116 8.31 -6.86 18.70
CA ASP A 116 8.76 -6.91 20.10
C ASP A 116 9.05 -5.54 20.75
N GLU A 117 8.85 -5.46 22.07
CA GLU A 117 9.32 -4.39 22.99
C GLU A 117 8.51 -3.09 23.08
N LEU A 118 7.26 -3.06 22.63
CA LEU A 118 6.39 -1.90 22.88
C LEU A 118 5.91 -1.81 24.35
N PRO A 119 5.94 -0.62 24.98
CA PRO A 119 5.33 -0.43 26.30
C PRO A 119 3.82 -0.70 26.30
N ASP A 120 3.29 -1.21 27.41
CA ASP A 120 1.85 -1.53 27.56
C ASP A 120 0.93 -0.34 27.23
N GLU A 121 1.33 0.88 27.59
CA GLU A 121 0.57 2.12 27.31
C GLU A 121 0.47 2.40 25.80
N THR A 122 1.60 2.30 25.09
CA THR A 122 1.69 2.40 23.62
C THR A 122 0.84 1.34 22.92
N ILE A 123 0.86 0.09 23.43
CA ILE A 123 0.03 -0.99 22.89
C ILE A 123 -1.46 -0.67 23.07
N ALA A 124 -1.86 -0.17 24.24
CA ALA A 124 -3.24 0.19 24.53
C ALA A 124 -3.75 1.30 23.59
N GLU A 125 -2.96 2.36 23.40
CA GLU A 125 -3.30 3.47 22.50
C GLU A 125 -3.48 3.01 21.05
N GLN A 126 -2.55 2.20 20.53
CA GLN A 126 -2.61 1.69 19.16
C GLN A 126 -3.73 0.67 18.95
N LEU A 127 -4.06 -0.14 19.96
CA LEU A 127 -5.20 -1.07 19.91
C LEU A 127 -6.54 -0.34 19.90
N ASN A 128 -6.68 0.72 20.71
CA ASN A 128 -7.87 1.56 20.68
C ASN A 128 -8.02 2.24 19.32
N TYR A 129 -6.91 2.76 18.78
CA TYR A 129 -6.91 3.34 17.44
C TYR A 129 -7.35 2.35 16.36
N TRP A 130 -6.79 1.14 16.35
CA TRP A 130 -7.18 0.06 15.44
C TRP A 130 -8.67 -0.29 15.56
N LEU A 131 -9.19 -0.40 16.78
CA LEU A 131 -10.60 -0.71 17.03
C LEU A 131 -11.52 0.40 16.52
N GLU A 132 -11.17 1.68 16.74
CA GLU A 132 -11.96 2.81 16.25
C GLU A 132 -11.95 2.90 14.72
N LEU A 133 -10.81 2.65 14.07
CA LEU A 133 -10.74 2.55 12.60
C LEU A 133 -11.64 1.41 12.07
N GLN A 134 -11.62 0.25 12.72
CA GLN A 134 -12.49 -0.87 12.35
C GLN A 134 -13.98 -0.50 12.45
N GLN A 135 -14.35 0.29 13.45
CA GLN A 135 -15.74 0.71 13.67
C GLN A 135 -16.22 1.76 12.65
N ALA A 136 -15.33 2.32 11.82
CA ALA A 136 -15.66 3.29 10.77
C ALA A 136 -16.40 2.68 9.56
N SER A 137 -16.93 1.46 9.63
CA SER A 137 -17.65 0.76 8.54
C SER A 137 -16.79 0.40 7.32
N VAL A 138 -15.50 0.20 7.54
CA VAL A 138 -14.57 -0.40 6.56
C VAL A 138 -14.72 -1.93 6.52
N VAL A 139 -14.19 -2.57 5.48
CA VAL A 139 -14.22 -4.04 5.35
C VAL A 139 -13.23 -4.68 6.31
N ALA A 140 -12.01 -4.14 6.37
CA ALA A 140 -10.96 -4.60 7.26
C ALA A 140 -9.94 -3.49 7.54
N VAL A 141 -9.32 -3.58 8.71
CA VAL A 141 -8.15 -2.78 9.09
C VAL A 141 -7.03 -3.74 9.49
N GLN A 142 -5.88 -3.64 8.82
CA GLN A 142 -4.66 -4.29 9.26
C GLN A 142 -3.70 -3.22 9.78
N LEU A 143 -3.42 -3.24 11.08
CA LEU A 143 -2.42 -2.36 11.68
C LEU A 143 -1.24 -3.22 12.12
N ARG A 144 -0.03 -2.83 11.71
CA ARG A 144 1.22 -3.42 12.17
C ARG A 144 2.10 -2.35 12.75
N THR A 145 2.45 -2.43 14.03
CA THR A 145 3.51 -1.55 14.56
C THR A 145 4.84 -2.12 14.09
N PHE A 146 5.60 -1.33 13.35
CA PHE A 146 6.76 -1.71 12.54
C PHE A 146 8.06 -1.55 13.34
N THR A 147 8.92 -2.57 13.35
CA THR A 147 10.32 -2.43 13.79
C THR A 147 11.20 -2.63 12.57
N SER A 148 11.93 -1.59 12.18
CA SER A 148 12.73 -1.60 10.94
C SER A 148 13.94 -2.53 11.06
N THR A 149 13.73 -3.81 10.81
CA THR A 149 14.83 -4.75 10.46
C THR A 149 14.80 -5.13 8.98
N MET A 150 13.73 -4.76 8.28
CA MET A 150 13.57 -4.93 6.83
C MET A 150 13.33 -3.55 6.21
N ASN A 151 14.34 -3.02 5.53
CA ASN A 151 14.28 -1.78 4.77
C ASN A 151 13.18 -1.85 3.70
N VAL A 152 12.00 -1.31 4.00
CA VAL A 152 11.23 -0.60 2.97
C VAL A 152 11.78 0.82 2.99
N PRO A 153 12.34 1.34 1.88
CA PRO A 153 13.01 2.62 1.91
C PRO A 153 11.99 3.76 2.02
N ALA A 154 11.60 4.12 3.24
CA ALA A 154 11.16 5.48 3.54
C ALA A 154 12.42 6.31 3.87
N LEU A 155 13.34 6.47 2.90
CA LEU A 155 14.49 7.35 3.08
C LEU A 155 14.09 8.76 2.66
N GLY A 156 13.52 9.49 3.62
CA GLY A 156 13.10 10.88 3.43
C GLY A 156 12.98 11.63 4.75
N GLY A 157 13.77 11.27 5.77
CA GLY A 157 13.91 12.10 6.96
C GLY A 157 14.71 13.37 6.60
N PRO A 158 14.22 14.58 6.91
CA PRO A 158 14.99 15.79 6.67
C PRO A 158 16.25 15.77 7.55
N ASP A 159 17.42 15.79 6.92
CA ASP A 159 18.68 16.18 7.56
C ASP A 159 18.52 17.62 8.09
N GLY A 160 18.19 17.73 9.38
CA GLY A 160 17.91 19.01 10.02
C GLY A 160 17.80 18.88 11.53
N ALA A 161 18.91 18.52 12.18
CA ALA A 161 19.02 18.58 13.64
C ALA A 161 18.63 19.98 14.16
N ALA A 162 17.52 20.05 14.89
CA ALA A 162 17.24 21.14 15.81
C ALA A 162 16.40 20.63 17.00
N ASP A 163 17.08 20.55 18.15
CA ASP A 163 16.53 20.78 19.48
C ASP A 163 15.51 19.75 20.04
N LEU A 164 16.03 18.62 20.53
CA LEU A 164 15.28 17.69 21.40
C LEU A 164 15.06 18.32 22.78
N GLY A 165 14.00 19.11 22.87
CA GLY A 165 13.35 19.47 24.12
C GLY A 165 12.18 18.53 24.39
N ALA A 166 12.29 17.75 25.46
CA ALA A 166 11.34 16.76 25.99
C ALA A 166 11.25 15.44 25.19
N GLU A 167 11.73 14.35 25.80
CA GLU A 167 11.41 12.96 25.45
C GLU A 167 9.90 12.74 25.68
N GLU A 168 9.05 13.17 24.76
CA GLU A 168 7.74 12.54 24.58
C GLU A 168 8.00 11.11 24.09
N ALA A 169 7.28 10.14 24.64
CA ALA A 169 7.41 8.74 24.23
C ALA A 169 7.08 8.64 22.73
N GLU A 170 8.10 8.56 21.89
CA GLU A 170 7.95 8.46 20.45
C GLU A 170 7.25 7.12 20.10
N GLN A 171 6.04 7.21 19.57
CA GLN A 171 5.29 6.04 19.09
C GLN A 171 6.06 5.36 17.94
N PRO A 172 6.10 4.02 17.87
CA PRO A 172 6.88 3.31 16.85
C PRO A 172 6.37 3.62 15.44
N PRO A 173 7.19 3.40 14.41
CA PRO A 173 6.72 3.35 13.04
C PRO A 173 5.54 2.38 12.88
N ARG A 174 4.65 2.61 11.91
CA ARG A 174 3.52 1.69 11.68
C ARG A 174 3.13 1.55 10.22
N TYR A 175 2.55 0.40 9.91
CA TYR A 175 1.84 0.14 8.67
C TYR A 175 0.35 0.04 8.95
N VAL A 176 -0.47 0.70 8.14
CA VAL A 176 -1.93 0.62 8.20
C VAL A 176 -2.48 0.29 6.83
N LEU A 177 -3.18 -0.84 6.70
CA LEU A 177 -3.96 -1.17 5.51
C LEU A 177 -5.45 -1.05 5.82
N ILE A 178 -6.15 -0.26 5.01
CA ILE A 178 -7.59 -0.10 5.06
C ILE A 178 -8.20 -0.74 3.81
N ASP A 179 -9.03 -1.74 4.01
CA ASP A 179 -9.85 -2.31 2.95
C ASP A 179 -11.22 -1.62 2.94
N LEU A 180 -11.48 -0.84 1.89
CA LEU A 180 -12.73 -0.09 1.75
C LEU A 180 -13.81 -0.96 1.08
N PRO A 181 -15.10 -0.72 1.38
CA PRO A 181 -16.18 -1.40 0.68
C PRO A 181 -16.11 -1.17 -0.84
N THR A 182 -16.35 -2.22 -1.61
CA THR A 182 -16.47 -2.10 -3.07
C THR A 182 -17.79 -1.42 -3.43
N ASP A 183 -17.82 -0.72 -4.56
CA ASP A 183 -19.04 -0.22 -5.20
C ASP A 183 -19.86 0.81 -4.38
N ILE A 184 -19.20 1.56 -3.49
CA ILE A 184 -19.84 2.68 -2.79
C ILE A 184 -19.82 3.96 -3.66
N PRO A 185 -20.89 4.79 -3.62
CA PRO A 185 -20.88 6.07 -4.31
C PRO A 185 -19.73 6.98 -3.84
N GLU A 186 -19.15 7.76 -4.74
CA GLU A 186 -18.02 8.66 -4.43
C GLU A 186 -18.29 9.61 -3.25
N ALA A 187 -19.53 10.12 -3.14
CA ALA A 187 -19.93 10.97 -2.02
C ALA A 187 -19.89 10.23 -0.66
N ASP A 188 -20.29 8.96 -0.65
CA ASP A 188 -20.27 8.13 0.56
C ASP A 188 -18.83 7.69 0.90
N LEU A 189 -18.01 7.39 -0.12
CA LEU A 189 -16.58 7.15 0.04
C LEU A 189 -15.88 8.34 0.68
N ARG A 190 -16.20 9.56 0.24
CA ARG A 190 -15.63 10.78 0.82
C ARG A 190 -15.99 10.92 2.31
N ILE A 191 -17.25 10.68 2.68
CA ILE A 191 -17.69 10.71 4.08
C ILE A 191 -16.97 9.64 4.91
N LEU A 192 -16.76 8.45 4.33
CA LEU A 192 -16.02 7.37 4.96
C LEU A 192 -14.56 7.75 5.22
N ILE A 193 -13.87 8.32 4.23
CA ILE A 193 -12.50 8.83 4.37
C ILE A 193 -12.43 9.94 5.42
N GLU A 194 -13.38 10.89 5.42
CA GLU A 194 -13.45 11.96 6.43
C GLU A 194 -13.67 11.39 7.84
N THR A 195 -14.44 10.31 7.97
CA THR A 195 -14.67 9.61 9.24
C THR A 195 -13.40 8.91 9.74
N LEU A 196 -12.68 8.22 8.85
CA LEU A 196 -11.40 7.59 9.17
C LEU A 196 -10.35 8.62 9.59
N ALA A 197 -10.25 9.74 8.87
CA ALA A 197 -9.34 10.83 9.18
C ALA A 197 -9.64 11.53 10.52
N ALA A 198 -10.88 11.42 11.01
CA ALA A 198 -11.31 12.00 12.28
C ALA A 198 -11.02 11.10 13.49
N VAL A 199 -10.64 9.84 13.28
CA VAL A 199 -10.25 8.93 14.36
C VAL A 199 -8.98 9.47 15.03
N PRO A 200 -8.99 9.71 16.36
CA PRO A 200 -7.82 10.20 17.09
C PRO A 200 -6.63 9.27 16.94
N ASP A 201 -5.62 9.79 16.26
CA ASP A 201 -4.38 9.09 15.97
C ASP A 201 -3.40 9.26 17.14
N PRO A 202 -2.92 8.17 17.77
CA PRO A 202 -1.92 8.26 18.85
C PRO A 202 -0.55 8.74 18.36
N GLY A 203 -0.33 8.82 17.05
CA GLY A 203 0.90 9.21 16.40
C GLY A 203 1.79 8.02 16.03
N ALA A 204 2.81 8.30 15.22
CA ALA A 204 3.90 7.42 14.84
C ALA A 204 5.10 8.27 14.39
N THR A 205 6.32 7.79 14.57
CA THR A 205 7.52 8.47 14.03
C THR A 205 7.62 8.39 12.51
N GLU A 206 7.27 7.24 11.96
CA GLU A 206 7.21 6.96 10.52
C GLU A 206 5.98 6.12 10.21
N GLY A 207 5.63 5.99 8.93
CA GLY A 207 4.57 5.05 8.59
C GLY A 207 4.33 4.83 7.12
N GLN A 208 3.46 3.86 6.85
CA GLN A 208 2.92 3.58 5.54
C GLN A 208 1.42 3.30 5.66
N TRP A 209 0.67 3.86 4.74
CA TRP A 209 -0.76 3.69 4.61
C TRP A 209 -1.10 3.06 3.27
N ASP A 210 -1.81 1.95 3.28
CA ASP A 210 -2.35 1.30 2.09
C ASP A 210 -3.87 1.39 2.13
N PHE A 211 -4.49 1.85 1.05
CA PHE A 211 -5.94 1.83 0.88
C PHE A 211 -6.29 0.96 -0.31
N LEU A 212 -7.12 -0.06 -0.08
CA LEU A 212 -7.68 -0.88 -1.14
C LEU A 212 -9.07 -0.35 -1.49
N ASN A 213 -9.43 -0.43 -2.77
CA ASN A 213 -10.76 -0.09 -3.28
C ASN A 213 -11.14 1.40 -3.12
N LEU A 214 -10.16 2.32 -3.22
CA LEU A 214 -10.44 3.77 -3.35
C LEU A 214 -11.25 4.09 -4.62
N ALA A 215 -11.10 3.24 -5.63
CA ALA A 215 -11.89 3.15 -6.85
C ALA A 215 -11.83 1.68 -7.31
N PRO A 216 -12.65 1.25 -8.30
CA PRO A 216 -12.59 -0.11 -8.82
C PRO A 216 -11.16 -0.53 -9.17
N ARG A 217 -10.72 -1.70 -8.67
CA ARG A 217 -9.38 -2.29 -8.92
C ARG A 217 -8.21 -1.35 -8.59
N THR A 218 -8.40 -0.43 -7.64
CA THR A 218 -7.41 0.59 -7.32
C THR A 218 -6.83 0.42 -5.93
N LYS A 219 -5.50 0.53 -5.84
CA LYS A 219 -4.73 0.59 -4.60
C LYS A 219 -4.05 1.95 -4.46
N GLY A 220 -4.20 2.60 -3.32
CA GLY A 220 -3.39 3.76 -2.92
C GLY A 220 -2.35 3.36 -1.88
N GLU A 221 -1.11 3.80 -2.03
CA GLU A 221 0.00 3.61 -1.09
C GLU A 221 0.57 4.99 -0.72
N TYR A 222 0.74 5.27 0.57
CA TYR A 222 1.16 6.58 1.05
C TYR A 222 2.23 6.42 2.12
N ALA A 223 3.41 6.99 1.88
CA ALA A 223 4.49 7.05 2.85
C ALA A 223 4.30 8.25 3.78
N GLY A 224 4.36 8.01 5.09
CA GLY A 224 4.25 9.02 6.11
C GLY A 224 3.58 8.52 7.38
N PRO A 225 3.86 9.15 8.54
CA PRO A 225 3.28 8.75 9.82
C PRO A 225 1.78 9.07 9.93
N ASN A 226 1.36 10.17 9.31
CA ASN A 226 0.00 10.70 9.43
C ASN A 226 -0.97 10.10 8.41
N PHE A 227 -2.25 10.11 8.75
CA PHE A 227 -3.32 9.80 7.80
C PHE A 227 -3.18 10.64 6.51
N PRO A 228 -3.23 10.03 5.31
CA PRO A 228 -3.07 10.77 4.05
C PRO A 228 -4.13 11.85 3.84
N SER A 229 -3.74 12.99 3.28
CA SER A 229 -4.70 14.07 3.06
C SER A 229 -5.74 13.68 2.00
N ILE A 230 -6.93 14.30 2.04
CA ILE A 230 -7.96 14.10 1.01
C ILE A 230 -7.41 14.44 -0.39
N ALA A 231 -6.51 15.43 -0.49
CA ALA A 231 -5.85 15.78 -1.74
C ALA A 231 -4.88 14.70 -2.23
N ASP A 232 -4.16 14.02 -1.33
CA ASP A 232 -3.30 12.89 -1.72
C ASP A 232 -4.15 11.68 -2.15
N LEU A 233 -5.24 11.40 -1.43
CA LEU A 233 -6.17 10.31 -1.75
C LEU A 233 -6.88 10.53 -3.09
N SER A 234 -7.17 11.77 -3.47
CA SER A 234 -7.92 12.08 -4.68
C SER A 234 -7.19 11.69 -5.97
N TYR A 235 -5.86 11.63 -5.99
CA TYR A 235 -5.11 11.14 -7.15
C TYR A 235 -5.43 9.67 -7.46
N ALA A 236 -5.51 8.83 -6.43
CA ALA A 236 -5.87 7.42 -6.58
C ALA A 236 -7.33 7.26 -7.02
N VAL A 237 -8.25 8.02 -6.40
CA VAL A 237 -9.67 8.02 -6.80
C VAL A 237 -9.83 8.48 -8.25
N THR A 238 -9.15 9.55 -8.65
CA THR A 238 -9.20 10.10 -10.02
C THR A 238 -8.65 9.12 -11.03
N ALA A 239 -7.42 8.62 -10.84
CA ALA A 239 -6.80 7.68 -11.77
C ALA A 239 -7.60 6.36 -11.86
N GLY A 240 -8.00 5.81 -10.71
CA GLY A 240 -8.78 4.58 -10.66
C GLY A 240 -10.16 4.71 -11.31
N SER A 241 -10.89 5.78 -11.01
CA SER A 241 -12.23 6.01 -11.58
C SER A 241 -12.15 6.31 -13.08
N HIS A 242 -11.10 6.99 -13.53
CA HIS A 242 -10.87 7.25 -14.93
C HIS A 242 -10.70 5.95 -15.72
N PHE A 243 -9.88 5.03 -15.21
CA PHE A 243 -9.62 3.74 -15.87
C PHE A 243 -10.68 2.66 -15.60
N ALA A 244 -11.65 2.89 -14.71
CA ALA A 244 -12.55 1.84 -14.20
C ALA A 244 -13.31 1.07 -15.30
N GLU A 245 -13.66 1.74 -16.40
CA GLU A 245 -14.41 1.17 -17.52
C GLU A 245 -13.52 0.65 -18.65
N VAL A 246 -12.19 0.79 -18.53
CA VAL A 246 -11.25 0.32 -19.56
C VAL A 246 -11.26 -1.20 -19.61
N ASP A 247 -11.61 -1.74 -20.76
CA ASP A 247 -11.60 -3.18 -21.00
C ASP A 247 -10.19 -3.76 -20.72
N GLY A 248 -10.16 -4.88 -20.00
CA GLY A 248 -8.91 -5.54 -19.64
C GLY A 248 -8.15 -4.91 -18.46
N LEU A 249 -8.63 -3.84 -17.82
CA LEU A 249 -7.96 -3.24 -16.65
C LEU A 249 -7.73 -4.30 -15.56
N ALA A 250 -6.48 -4.58 -15.19
CA ALA A 250 -6.15 -5.47 -14.09
C ALA A 250 -6.04 -4.72 -12.76
N ASN A 251 -5.29 -3.61 -12.72
CA ASN A 251 -5.19 -2.75 -11.56
C ASN A 251 -4.74 -1.32 -11.90
N VAL A 252 -5.00 -0.41 -10.96
CA VAL A 252 -4.33 0.90 -10.85
C VAL A 252 -3.70 0.99 -9.47
N GLU A 253 -2.40 1.21 -9.40
CA GLU A 253 -1.67 1.47 -8.16
C GLU A 253 -1.18 2.91 -8.15
N VAL A 254 -1.51 3.67 -7.13
CA VAL A 254 -1.05 5.03 -6.93
C VAL A 254 -0.21 5.08 -5.66
N LEU A 255 1.04 5.47 -5.80
CA LEU A 255 2.02 5.57 -4.73
C LEU A 255 2.43 7.02 -4.51
N ARG A 256 2.27 7.50 -3.28
CA ARG A 256 2.63 8.84 -2.84
C ARG A 256 3.75 8.76 -1.82
N ASP A 257 4.86 9.40 -2.12
CA ASP A 257 6.00 9.50 -1.21
C ASP A 257 6.74 10.82 -1.44
N SER A 258 6.58 11.77 -0.52
CA SER A 258 7.23 13.08 -0.60
C SER A 258 8.75 13.05 -0.44
N GLY A 259 9.33 11.92 -0.01
CA GLY A 259 10.77 11.75 0.15
C GLY A 259 11.51 11.42 -1.17
N HIS A 260 10.79 11.26 -2.29
CA HIS A 260 11.37 10.90 -3.58
C HIS A 260 11.32 12.04 -4.61
N ASP A 261 12.25 12.00 -5.56
CA ASP A 261 12.30 12.93 -6.71
C ASP A 261 11.02 12.88 -7.55
N THR A 262 10.40 11.70 -7.66
CA THR A 262 9.09 11.49 -8.29
C THR A 262 8.06 11.15 -7.21
N PRO A 263 7.46 12.16 -6.56
CA PRO A 263 6.76 11.91 -5.32
C PRO A 263 5.33 11.37 -5.55
N LEU A 264 4.80 11.41 -6.77
CA LEU A 264 3.61 10.68 -7.20
C LEU A 264 3.97 9.65 -8.27
N ARG A 265 3.63 8.37 -8.06
CA ARG A 265 3.82 7.31 -9.06
C ARG A 265 2.52 6.59 -9.31
N ILE A 266 2.14 6.47 -10.57
CA ILE A 266 0.92 5.77 -11.00
C ILE A 266 1.33 4.60 -11.86
N ARG A 267 0.88 3.39 -11.49
CA ARG A 267 1.09 2.17 -12.27
C ARG A 267 -0.26 1.64 -12.70
N ILE A 268 -0.36 1.32 -13.98
CA ILE A 268 -1.60 0.84 -14.59
C ILE A 268 -1.26 -0.48 -15.26
N ALA A 269 -1.97 -1.54 -14.90
CA ALA A 269 -1.88 -2.81 -15.60
C ALA A 269 -3.17 -3.04 -16.38
N VAL A 270 -3.08 -3.22 -17.69
CA VAL A 270 -4.23 -3.43 -18.58
C VAL A 270 -3.93 -4.55 -19.57
N PHE A 271 -4.75 -5.59 -19.59
CA PHE A 271 -4.60 -6.73 -20.49
C PHE A 271 -5.74 -6.75 -21.50
N ASP A 272 -5.58 -5.99 -22.58
CA ASP A 272 -6.54 -5.82 -23.66
C ASP A 272 -6.36 -6.94 -24.71
N ASP A 273 -7.46 -7.55 -25.14
CA ASP A 273 -7.46 -8.60 -26.18
C ASP A 273 -6.89 -8.11 -27.52
N VAL A 274 -6.97 -6.81 -27.81
CA VAL A 274 -6.37 -6.19 -29.01
C VAL A 274 -4.84 -6.30 -29.01
N MET A 275 -4.24 -6.30 -27.83
CA MET A 275 -2.79 -6.42 -27.65
C MET A 275 -2.29 -7.87 -27.55
N ASP A 276 -3.20 -8.86 -27.49
CA ASP A 276 -2.81 -10.25 -27.35
C ASP A 276 -2.10 -10.79 -28.59
N GLY A 277 -0.92 -11.38 -28.39
CA GLY A 277 -0.11 -11.95 -29.47
C GLY A 277 0.38 -10.93 -30.50
N VAL A 278 0.52 -9.66 -30.11
CA VAL A 278 1.09 -8.62 -30.97
C VAL A 278 2.62 -8.77 -31.03
N GLY A 279 3.19 -8.56 -32.23
CA GLY A 279 4.64 -8.53 -32.42
C GLY A 279 5.24 -7.20 -31.94
N ASN A 280 6.49 -7.22 -31.46
CA ASN A 280 7.16 -6.01 -30.95
C ASN A 280 7.16 -4.84 -31.95
N ASP A 281 7.30 -5.11 -33.25
CA ASP A 281 7.34 -4.08 -34.30
C ASP A 281 5.98 -3.39 -34.51
N ASP A 282 4.88 -4.06 -34.18
CA ASP A 282 3.51 -3.55 -34.33
C ASP A 282 2.91 -3.07 -33.00
N ALA A 283 3.60 -3.33 -31.88
CA ALA A 283 3.08 -3.11 -30.52
C ALA A 283 2.73 -1.65 -30.26
N GLU A 284 3.59 -0.73 -30.70
CA GLU A 284 3.40 0.71 -30.53
C GLU A 284 2.12 1.19 -31.23
N ALA A 285 2.00 0.89 -32.52
CA ALA A 285 0.85 1.29 -33.34
C ALA A 285 -0.45 0.60 -32.92
N THR A 286 -0.36 -0.60 -32.35
CA THR A 286 -1.52 -1.33 -31.84
C THR A 286 -1.98 -0.76 -30.50
N PHE A 287 -1.05 -0.46 -29.59
CA PHE A 287 -1.39 0.15 -28.29
C PHE A 287 -2.03 1.53 -28.46
N GLU A 288 -1.57 2.32 -29.45
CA GLU A 288 -2.17 3.63 -29.79
C GLU A 288 -3.67 3.54 -30.12
N GLN A 289 -4.18 2.37 -30.53
CA GLN A 289 -5.58 2.16 -30.88
C GLN A 289 -6.44 1.69 -29.69
N THR A 290 -5.82 1.44 -28.53
CA THR A 290 -6.53 0.94 -27.34
C THR A 290 -7.26 2.05 -26.60
N GLU A 291 -8.29 1.67 -25.87
CA GLU A 291 -8.96 2.60 -24.95
C GLU A 291 -8.00 3.07 -23.85
N ALA A 292 -7.16 2.17 -23.33
CA ALA A 292 -6.16 2.49 -22.31
C ALA A 292 -5.24 3.65 -22.72
N TRP A 293 -4.86 3.73 -24.00
CA TRP A 293 -4.09 4.85 -24.52
C TRP A 293 -4.86 6.17 -24.48
N THR A 294 -6.14 6.16 -24.86
CA THR A 294 -6.99 7.35 -24.82
C THR A 294 -7.11 7.88 -23.39
N HIS A 295 -7.38 7.00 -22.43
CA HIS A 295 -7.45 7.35 -21.01
C HIS A 295 -6.09 7.77 -20.44
N LEU A 296 -4.97 7.25 -20.96
CA LEU A 296 -3.65 7.71 -20.53
C LEU A 296 -3.41 9.18 -20.90
N LEU A 297 -3.82 9.62 -22.09
CA LEU A 297 -3.69 11.02 -22.53
C LEU A 297 -4.60 11.96 -21.72
N ASP A 298 -5.82 11.51 -21.41
CA ASP A 298 -6.75 12.26 -20.56
C ASP A 298 -6.24 12.34 -19.10
N LEU A 299 -5.64 11.27 -18.57
CA LEU A 299 -4.99 11.26 -17.26
C LEU A 299 -3.90 12.34 -17.15
N VAL A 300 -3.04 12.50 -18.17
CA VAL A 300 -2.03 13.58 -18.18
C VAL A 300 -2.69 14.94 -17.99
N SER A 301 -3.80 15.19 -18.68
CA SER A 301 -4.54 16.44 -18.57
C SER A 301 -5.15 16.62 -17.18
N LEU A 302 -5.67 15.54 -16.57
CA LEU A 302 -6.20 15.56 -15.20
C LEU A 302 -5.12 15.84 -14.16
N LEU A 303 -3.94 15.25 -14.30
CA LEU A 303 -2.82 15.45 -13.38
C LEU A 303 -2.28 16.88 -13.44
N GLU A 304 -2.07 17.41 -14.65
CA GLU A 304 -1.64 18.81 -14.82
C GLU A 304 -2.72 19.81 -14.35
N GLY A 305 -4.01 19.47 -14.50
CA GLY A 305 -5.11 20.27 -13.96
C GLY A 305 -5.20 20.26 -12.43
N ALA A 306 -4.63 19.26 -11.76
CA ALA A 306 -4.61 19.16 -10.30
C ALA A 306 -3.49 19.99 -9.64
N GLY A 307 -2.40 20.29 -10.38
CA GLY A 307 -1.32 21.16 -9.93
C GLY A 307 0.04 20.80 -10.53
N ALA A 308 1.09 21.49 -10.08
CA ALA A 308 2.48 21.30 -10.53
C ALA A 308 3.23 20.13 -9.86
N LEU A 309 2.54 19.10 -9.38
CA LEU A 309 3.18 18.00 -8.66
C LEU A 309 3.98 17.11 -9.62
N ASP A 310 5.26 16.84 -9.34
CA ASP A 310 6.04 15.88 -10.12
C ASP A 310 5.47 14.46 -10.02
N TYR A 311 5.36 13.78 -11.17
CA TYR A 311 4.75 12.45 -11.23
C TYR A 311 5.41 11.54 -12.25
N GLY A 312 5.27 10.23 -12.05
CA GLY A 312 5.68 9.20 -12.98
C GLY A 312 4.53 8.26 -13.26
N VAL A 313 4.36 7.88 -14.52
CA VAL A 313 3.33 6.92 -14.96
C VAL A 313 3.99 5.74 -15.64
N GLN A 314 3.56 4.54 -15.27
CA GLN A 314 3.95 3.31 -15.92
C GLN A 314 2.69 2.54 -16.34
N VAL A 315 2.59 2.21 -17.62
CA VAL A 315 1.58 1.29 -18.14
C VAL A 315 2.25 -0.04 -18.47
N LEU A 316 1.72 -1.13 -17.92
CA LEU A 316 2.03 -2.50 -18.26
C LEU A 316 0.85 -3.09 -19.04
N ALA A 317 1.11 -3.60 -20.24
CA ALA A 317 0.10 -4.29 -21.03
C ALA A 317 0.51 -5.73 -21.38
N ASN A 318 -0.23 -6.35 -22.31
CA ASN A 318 -0.12 -7.78 -22.64
C ASN A 318 1.31 -8.24 -22.96
N PRO A 319 1.58 -9.54 -22.78
CA PRO A 319 2.77 -10.16 -23.34
C PRO A 319 2.84 -10.00 -24.85
N LEU A 320 4.03 -9.70 -25.35
CA LEU A 320 4.36 -9.65 -26.77
C LEU A 320 4.81 -11.04 -27.25
N ASN A 321 4.80 -11.26 -28.57
CA ASN A 321 5.18 -12.55 -29.18
C ASN A 321 6.62 -13.02 -28.89
N ASP A 322 7.50 -12.14 -28.42
CA ASP A 322 8.86 -12.46 -28.02
C ASP A 322 8.98 -12.93 -26.56
N GLY A 323 7.86 -12.96 -25.83
CA GLY A 323 7.78 -13.32 -24.42
C GLY A 323 8.06 -12.16 -23.46
N GLY A 324 8.31 -10.95 -23.96
CA GLY A 324 8.31 -9.72 -23.17
C GLY A 324 6.89 -9.22 -22.89
N ASN A 325 6.75 -8.08 -22.21
CA ASN A 325 5.48 -7.36 -22.09
C ASN A 325 5.61 -5.98 -22.73
N PHE A 326 4.51 -5.47 -23.30
CA PHE A 326 4.46 -4.05 -23.62
C PHE A 326 4.50 -3.23 -22.32
N GLN A 327 5.42 -2.27 -22.26
CA GLN A 327 5.55 -1.39 -21.11
C GLN A 327 5.91 0.00 -21.58
N LEU A 328 5.08 0.99 -21.25
CA LEU A 328 5.29 2.40 -21.51
C LEU A 328 5.53 3.13 -20.19
N LYS A 329 6.52 4.02 -20.16
CA LYS A 329 6.85 4.83 -18.99
C LYS A 329 7.06 6.28 -19.37
N PHE A 330 6.65 7.19 -18.52
CA PHE A 330 7.06 8.58 -18.60
C PHE A 330 7.02 9.22 -17.22
N SER A 331 7.74 10.33 -17.06
CA SER A 331 7.74 11.12 -15.84
C SER A 331 7.81 12.60 -16.16
N VAL A 332 7.22 13.40 -15.29
CA VAL A 332 7.28 14.86 -15.33
C VAL A 332 8.02 15.34 -14.10
N HIS A 333 9.07 16.12 -14.36
CA HIS A 333 9.94 16.70 -13.35
C HIS A 333 10.10 18.19 -13.60
N GLY A 334 9.59 19.01 -12.68
CA GLY A 334 9.51 20.45 -12.88
C GLY A 334 8.73 20.78 -14.15
N CYS A 335 9.45 21.28 -15.17
CA CYS A 335 8.91 21.68 -16.47
C CYS A 335 9.39 20.79 -17.64
N GLU A 336 9.81 19.56 -17.36
CA GLU A 336 10.27 18.61 -18.38
C GLU A 336 9.48 17.30 -18.28
N LEU A 337 9.12 16.74 -19.44
CA LEU A 337 8.58 15.39 -19.56
C LEU A 337 9.65 14.46 -20.16
N GLU A 338 10.02 13.43 -19.40
CA GLU A 338 10.87 12.34 -19.84
C GLU A 338 10.01 11.16 -20.28
N ALA A 339 10.03 10.81 -21.57
CA ALA A 339 9.23 9.73 -22.14
C ALA A 339 10.09 8.52 -22.57
N ASP A 340 9.47 7.35 -22.68
CA ASP A 340 10.13 6.11 -23.08
C ASP A 340 10.65 6.14 -24.52
N SER A 341 11.98 6.19 -24.69
CA SER A 341 12.62 6.17 -26.01
C SER A 341 12.38 4.91 -26.85
N ARG A 342 11.87 3.82 -26.24
CA ARG A 342 11.51 2.59 -26.98
C ARG A 342 10.28 2.77 -27.86
N TRP A 343 9.41 3.72 -27.52
CA TRP A 343 8.13 3.98 -28.19
C TRP A 343 8.08 5.44 -28.65
N PRO A 344 8.83 5.81 -29.71
CA PRO A 344 9.01 7.21 -30.10
C PRO A 344 7.72 7.89 -30.59
N VAL A 345 6.79 7.17 -31.23
CA VAL A 345 5.51 7.73 -31.68
C VAL A 345 4.63 8.06 -30.48
N LEU A 346 4.45 7.11 -29.57
CA LEU A 346 3.65 7.32 -28.34
C LEU A 346 4.30 8.40 -27.47
N SER A 347 5.62 8.36 -27.30
CA SER A 347 6.36 9.35 -26.53
C SER A 347 6.21 10.76 -27.09
N ASN A 348 6.33 10.96 -28.41
CA ASN A 348 6.11 12.27 -29.02
C ASN A 348 4.66 12.76 -28.82
N HIS A 349 3.68 11.86 -28.88
CA HIS A 349 2.28 12.21 -28.66
C HIS A 349 2.03 12.58 -27.19
N LEU A 350 2.60 11.83 -26.23
CA LEU A 350 2.56 12.16 -24.81
C LEU A 350 3.17 13.53 -24.52
N THR A 351 4.36 13.81 -25.07
CA THR A 351 5.01 15.13 -24.94
C THR A 351 4.10 16.24 -25.45
N ALA A 352 3.49 16.08 -26.64
CA ALA A 352 2.60 17.09 -27.20
C ALA A 352 1.33 17.31 -26.36
N VAL A 353 0.76 16.24 -25.79
CA VAL A 353 -0.41 16.34 -24.89
C VAL A 353 -0.03 17.00 -23.57
N TRP A 354 1.11 16.64 -23.00
CA TRP A 354 1.62 17.27 -21.79
C TRP A 354 1.90 18.75 -22.02
N GLU A 355 2.66 19.13 -23.05
CA GLU A 355 2.98 20.54 -23.35
C GLU A 355 1.71 21.39 -23.46
N LYS A 356 0.67 20.86 -24.10
CA LYS A 356 -0.63 21.54 -24.25
C LYS A 356 -1.37 21.75 -22.92
N ASN A 357 -1.18 20.86 -21.95
CA ASN A 357 -1.89 20.89 -20.67
C ASN A 357 -1.02 21.31 -19.48
N ALA A 358 0.30 21.44 -19.69
CA ALA A 358 1.27 21.65 -18.63
C ALA A 358 0.88 22.82 -17.75
N SER A 359 0.81 22.57 -16.44
CA SER A 359 0.35 23.56 -15.47
C SER A 359 1.22 24.83 -15.54
N ALA A 360 0.57 25.99 -15.59
CA ALA A 360 1.27 27.28 -15.56
C ALA A 360 2.17 27.41 -14.32
N GLU A 361 1.75 26.84 -13.19
CA GLU A 361 2.49 26.85 -11.92
C GLU A 361 3.88 26.23 -12.06
N ARG A 362 4.07 25.23 -12.94
CA ARG A 362 5.39 24.61 -13.18
C ARG A 362 6.38 25.61 -13.76
N PHE A 363 5.94 26.44 -14.70
CA PHE A 363 6.76 27.45 -15.36
C PHE A 363 6.95 28.71 -14.51
N GLU A 364 5.99 29.01 -13.64
CA GLU A 364 6.14 30.08 -12.64
C GLU A 364 7.15 29.71 -11.54
N ALA A 365 7.22 28.43 -11.17
CA ALA A 365 8.16 27.93 -10.18
C ALA A 365 9.62 27.90 -10.67
N ASP A 366 9.83 27.74 -11.99
CA ASP A 366 11.16 27.75 -12.61
C ASP A 366 11.23 28.75 -13.79
N PRO A 367 11.80 29.95 -13.57
CA PRO A 367 11.94 30.98 -14.60
C PRO A 367 12.84 30.61 -15.79
N SER A 368 13.60 29.51 -15.70
CA SER A 368 14.40 29.01 -16.81
C SER A 368 13.57 28.23 -17.84
N CYS A 369 12.35 27.85 -17.46
CA CYS A 369 11.44 27.10 -18.31
C CYS A 369 10.68 28.03 -19.27
N VAL A 370 10.61 27.63 -20.54
CA VAL A 370 9.77 28.33 -21.53
C VAL A 370 8.37 27.74 -21.46
N ASN A 371 7.38 28.56 -21.11
CA ASN A 371 5.99 28.12 -21.10
C ASN A 371 5.51 27.87 -22.55
N PRO A 372 5.19 26.63 -22.94
CA PRO A 372 4.74 26.30 -24.30
C PRO A 372 3.37 26.92 -24.63
N ASN A 373 2.57 27.27 -23.61
CA ASN A 373 1.27 27.90 -23.72
C ASN A 373 1.31 29.42 -23.50
N GLY A 374 2.50 29.97 -23.21
CA GLY A 374 2.74 31.40 -23.02
C GLY A 374 2.71 32.17 -24.34
N GLY A 375 1.52 32.33 -24.92
CA GLY A 375 1.32 33.33 -25.98
C GLY A 375 1.65 34.71 -25.43
N ASP A 376 2.63 35.36 -26.05
CA ASP A 376 3.03 36.73 -25.77
C ASP A 376 1.81 37.67 -25.95
N HIS A 377 1.17 38.03 -24.84
CA HIS A 377 0.16 39.09 -24.79
C HIS A 377 0.81 40.45 -24.47
N SER A 378 2.03 40.70 -24.96
CA SER A 378 2.48 42.07 -25.20
C SER A 378 1.73 42.60 -26.44
N HIS A 379 0.56 43.20 -26.19
CA HIS A 379 0.05 44.20 -27.13
C HIS A 379 1.05 45.35 -27.14
N ASP A 380 1.84 45.40 -28.21
CA ASP A 380 2.51 46.61 -28.70
C ASP A 380 1.46 47.72 -28.91
N GLU A 381 1.07 48.40 -27.84
CA GLU A 381 0.54 49.77 -27.92
C GLU A 381 1.72 50.75 -27.92
N ASP A 382 2.54 50.71 -28.98
CA ASP A 382 3.45 51.82 -29.30
C ASP A 382 3.88 51.75 -30.78
N SER A 383 3.09 52.34 -31.69
CA SER A 383 3.57 53.20 -32.79
C SER A 383 2.50 53.49 -33.86
N ALA A 384 1.92 54.69 -33.80
CA ALA A 384 1.86 55.67 -34.90
C ALA A 384 1.11 56.91 -34.35
N GLY A 385 1.72 58.08 -34.21
CA GLY A 385 2.56 58.75 -35.21
C GLY A 385 1.65 59.54 -36.16
N SER A 386 1.73 60.86 -36.04
CA SER A 386 0.96 61.93 -36.70
C SER A 386 0.91 61.89 -38.24
N ASP A 387 -0.20 62.36 -38.84
CA ASP A 387 -0.28 63.70 -39.49
C ASP A 387 -1.56 63.92 -40.33
N ALA A 388 -1.94 65.21 -40.43
CA ALA A 388 -2.87 65.91 -41.35
C ALA A 388 -4.39 65.92 -41.03
N ASP A 389 -4.92 67.05 -40.51
CA ASP A 389 -5.27 68.27 -41.29
C ASP A 389 -5.27 69.53 -40.39
#